data_AF-A0A363TNT4-F1
#
_entry.id   AF-A0A363TNT4-F1
#
_cell.length_a   1.000
_cell.length_b   1.000
_cell.length_c   1.000
_cell.angle_alpha   90.00
_cell.angle_beta   90.00
_cell.angle_gamma   90.00
#
_symmetry.space_group_name_H-M   'P 1'
#
loop_
_entity.id
_entity.type
_entity.pdbx_description
1 polymer ?
#
loop_
_entity_poly.entity_id
_entity_poly.type
_entity_poly.pdbx_seq_one_letter_code
_entity_poly.pdbx_strand_id
1 'polypeptide(L)' 'LGVVMDISHRVSVLDFGVKISEGEPSEVATDPNVIRAYIGEDGDFLRKQEVR' A
#
# COMPACT_ATOMS: atom_id res chain seq x y z
N LEU A 1 -0.05 -4.68 -5.50
CA LEU A 1 0.85 -3.69 -4.86
C LEU A 1 2.33 -4.08 -4.94
N GLY A 2 2.72 -5.35 -4.72
CA GLY A 2 4.14 -5.78 -4.68
C GLY A 2 5.04 -5.21 -5.79
N VAL A 3 4.69 -5.36 -7.07
CA VAL A 3 5.50 -4.82 -8.19
C VAL A 3 5.64 -3.30 -8.15
N VAL A 4 4.56 -2.57 -7.86
CA VAL A 4 4.59 -1.10 -7.76
C VAL A 4 5.50 -0.66 -6.62
N MET A 5 5.44 -1.37 -5.50
CA MET A 5 6.26 -1.04 -4.33
C MET A 5 7.74 -1.34 -4.57
N ASP A 6 8.07 -2.38 -5.33
CA ASP A 6 9.45 -2.81 -5.59
C ASP A 6 10.20 -1.90 -6.59
N ILE A 7 9.48 -1.30 -7.55
CA ILE A 7 10.09 -0.49 -8.61
C ILE A 7 10.03 1.02 -8.37
N SER A 8 9.29 1.47 -7.35
CA SER A 8 9.05 2.89 -7.10
C SER A 8 10.01 3.43 -6.03
N HIS A 9 10.47 4.66 -6.21
CA HIS A 9 11.16 5.42 -5.15
C HIS A 9 10.19 6.26 -4.32
N ARG A 10 8.97 6.47 -4.82
CA ARG A 10 7.91 7.21 -4.12
C ARG A 10 6.54 6.79 -4.63
N VAL A 11 5.58 6.65 -3.73
CA VAL A 11 4.23 6.19 -4.03
C VAL A 11 3.22 7.19 -3.50
N SER A 12 2.19 7.49 -4.29
CA SER A 12 1.03 8.28 -3.85
C SER A 12 -0.24 7.45 -4.01
N VAL A 13 -1.06 7.39 -2.96
CA VAL A 13 -2.31 6.62 -2.96
C VAL A 13 -3.49 7.57 -2.93
N LEU A 14 -4.43 7.35 -3.85
CA LEU A 14 -5.67 8.11 -3.98
C LEU A 14 -6.85 7.20 -3.66
N ASP A 15 -7.76 7.67 -2.83
CA ASP A 15 -9.07 7.07 -2.59
C ASP A 15 -10.14 8.04 -3.10
N PHE A 16 -10.96 7.59 -4.06
CA PHE A 16 -11.94 8.42 -4.78
C PHE A 16 -11.39 9.79 -5.26
N GLY A 17 -10.15 9.81 -5.74
CA GLY A 17 -9.48 11.03 -6.23
C GLY A 17 -8.91 11.93 -5.14
N VAL A 18 -9.05 11.58 -3.87
CA VAL A 18 -8.45 12.28 -2.73
C VAL A 18 -7.17 11.57 -2.33
N LYS A 19 -6.06 12.31 -2.18
CA LYS A 19 -4.79 11.74 -1.71
C LYS A 19 -4.88 11.38 -0.24
N ILE A 20 -4.62 10.11 0.07
CA ILE A 20 -4.69 9.56 1.43
C ILE A 20 -3.30 9.24 2.00
N SER A 21 -2.30 9.01 1.15
CA SER A 21 -0.93 8.73 1.58
C SER A 21 0.07 9.07 0.48
N GLU A 22 1.29 9.45 0.87
CA GLU A 22 2.44 9.66 -0.01
C GLU A 22 3.75 9.44 0.76
N GLY A 23 4.70 8.73 0.16
CA GLY A 23 6.00 8.47 0.80
C GLY A 23 6.79 7.37 0.12
N GLU A 24 7.81 6.86 0.82
CA GLU A 24 8.53 5.68 0.39
C GLU A 24 7.57 4.47 0.31
N PRO A 25 7.81 3.52 -0.61
CA PRO A 25 6.92 2.36 -0.76
C PRO A 25 6.68 1.58 0.53
N SER A 26 7.72 1.43 1.35
CA SER A 26 7.66 0.73 2.63
C SER A 26 6.77 1.45 3.64
N GLU A 27 6.83 2.77 3.69
CA GLU A 27 5.99 3.59 4.57
C GLU A 27 4.52 3.52 4.14
N VAL A 28 4.26 3.74 2.84
CA VAL A 28 2.92 3.74 2.26
C VAL A 28 2.25 2.37 2.38
N ALA A 29 3.01 1.28 2.23
CA ALA A 29 2.48 -0.08 2.37
C ALA A 29 1.99 -0.40 3.79
N THR A 30 2.49 0.30 4.80
CA THR A 30 2.08 0.15 6.20
C THR A 30 1.03 1.15 6.65
N ASP A 31 0.64 2.10 5.79
CA ASP A 31 -0.35 3.13 6.13
C ASP A 31 -1.74 2.49 6.33
N PRO A 32 -2.35 2.63 7.52
CA PRO A 32 -3.66 2.07 7.81
C PRO A 32 -4.77 2.53 6.85
N ASN A 33 -4.67 3.76 6.32
CA ASN A 33 -5.64 4.29 5.36
C ASN A 33 -5.50 3.61 4.00
N VAL A 34 -4.27 3.31 3.59
CA VAL A 34 -3.98 2.59 2.33
C VAL A 34 -4.46 1.15 2.43
N ILE A 35 -4.17 0.48 3.55
CA ILE A 35 -4.61 -0.89 3.82
C ILE A 35 -6.14 -0.96 3.78
N ARG A 36 -6.83 -0.04 4.47
CA ARG A 36 -8.29 0.05 4.48
C ARG A 36 -8.86 0.29 3.08
N ALA A 37 -8.28 1.21 2.31
CA ALA A 37 -8.73 1.53 0.96
C ALA A 37 -8.54 0.38 -0.04
N TYR A 38 -7.49 -0.44 0.12
CA TYR A 38 -7.18 -1.53 -0.80
C TYR A 38 -7.86 -2.86 -0.46
N ILE A 39 -8.08 -3.16 0.82
CA ILE A 39 -8.55 -4.48 1.25
C ILE A 39 -10.00 -4.46 1.76
N GLY A 40 -10.51 -3.32 2.24
CA GLY A 40 -11.71 -3.32 3.07
C GLY A 40 -11.42 -3.97 4.44
N GLU A 41 -12.46 -4.39 5.18
CA GLU A 41 -12.31 -4.89 6.56
C GLU A 41 -11.53 -6.24 6.67
N ASP A 42 -11.31 -6.98 5.58
CA ASP A 42 -10.74 -8.33 5.59
C ASP A 42 -9.28 -8.39 5.05
N GLY A 43 -8.35 -7.87 5.84
CA GLY A 43 -6.92 -7.66 5.57
C GLY A 43 -6.02 -8.87 5.19
N ASP A 44 -6.18 -9.48 4.01
CA ASP A 44 -5.40 -10.69 3.61
C ASP A 44 -4.16 -10.47 2.71
N PHE A 45 -3.82 -9.24 2.32
CA PHE A 45 -2.75 -9.00 1.31
C PHE A 45 -1.33 -8.81 1.85
N LEU A 46 -1.12 -8.54 3.15
CA LEU A 46 0.21 -8.29 3.72
C LEU A 46 0.96 -9.56 4.15
N ARG A 47 0.35 -10.75 4.02
CA ARG A 47 0.96 -12.02 4.44
C ARG A 47 1.89 -12.69 3.41
N LYS A 48 2.13 -12.10 2.24
CA LYS A 48 2.86 -12.77 1.14
C LYS A 48 4.27 -12.26 0.81
N GLN A 49 4.92 -11.49 1.70
CA GLN A 49 6.32 -11.05 1.49
C GLN A 49 7.36 -11.87 2.29
N GLU A 50 6.96 -12.97 2.95
CA GLU A 50 7.87 -13.93 3.60
C GLU A 50 7.81 -15.31 2.95
N VAL A 51 8.04 -15.42 1.64
CA VAL A 51 8.63 -16.64 1.07
C VAL A 51 9.52 -16.23 -0.10
N ARG A 52 10.82 -16.18 0.20
CA ARG A 52 12.00 -16.25 -0.68
C ARG A 52 11.79 -16.31 -2.20
#